data_AF-A0A1Z9C842-F1
#
_entry.id   AF-A0A1Z9C842-F1
#
_cell.length_a   1.000
_cell.length_b   1.000
_cell.length_c   1.000
_cell.angle_alpha   90.00
_cell.angle_beta   90.00
_cell.angle_gamma   90.00
#
_symmetry.space_group_name_H-M   'P 1'
#
loop_
_entity.id
_entity.type
_entity.pdbx_description
1 polymer ?
#
loop_
_entity_poly.entity_id
_entity_poly.type
_entity_poly.pdbx_seq_one_letter_code
_entity_poly.pdbx_strand_id
1 'polypeptide(L)'
;MELRDSKKEKLSYNQVLLGAVQNMKSSGQIPDNVTMQQAMTTVVGEIGIKNVQTVQIGNSIFVGTFTPKKNNMYVRVYNMDVGRNLIDNMYNYAAFLQKKGVAFASAYIEDERLLPGLRVLQRRLEEKGTGLDVVELETGDGFGMFIKFGKQSLRKAA
;
A
#
# COMPACT_ATOMS: atom_id res chain seq x y z
N MET A 1 -6.79 15.77 -5.94
CA MET A 1 -6.03 15.67 -7.21
C MET A 1 -6.46 14.43 -7.97
N GLU A 2 -6.47 14.49 -9.30
CA GLU A 2 -6.78 13.31 -10.12
C GLU A 2 -5.63 12.29 -10.10
N LEU A 3 -6.00 11.01 -10.20
CA LEU A 3 -5.05 9.91 -10.35
C LEU A 3 -4.34 10.00 -11.71
N ARG A 4 -3.05 9.66 -11.73
CA ARG A 4 -2.17 9.75 -12.92
C ARG A 4 -1.61 8.38 -13.26
N ASP A 5 -1.75 7.97 -14.52
CA ASP A 5 -1.18 6.74 -15.04
C ASP A 5 0.36 6.83 -15.06
N SER A 6 1.04 6.14 -14.13
CA SER A 6 2.50 6.17 -14.00
C SER A 6 3.28 5.66 -15.20
N LYS A 7 2.63 4.98 -16.15
CA LYS A 7 3.25 4.58 -17.43
C LYS A 7 3.28 5.72 -18.44
N LYS A 8 2.47 6.76 -18.24
CA LYS A 8 2.43 7.97 -19.08
C LYS A 8 3.11 9.15 -18.39
N GLU A 9 2.81 9.36 -17.11
CA GLU A 9 3.29 10.48 -16.32
C GLU A 9 3.70 9.99 -14.93
N LYS A 10 5.02 9.98 -14.68
CA LYS A 10 5.57 9.58 -13.38
C LYS A 10 5.72 10.81 -12.48
N LEU A 11 5.07 10.76 -11.32
CA LEU A 11 5.12 11.80 -10.31
C LEU A 11 6.35 11.62 -9.41
N SER A 12 6.90 12.73 -8.92
CA SER A 12 7.91 12.70 -7.85
C SER A 12 7.32 12.21 -6.54
N TYR A 13 8.18 11.74 -5.63
CA TYR A 13 7.77 11.28 -4.29
C TYR A 13 6.91 12.32 -3.56
N ASN A 14 7.34 13.58 -3.56
CA ASN A 14 6.61 14.66 -2.89
C ASN A 14 5.25 14.94 -3.55
N GLN A 15 5.14 14.85 -4.88
CA GLN A 15 3.86 15.00 -5.57
C GLN A 15 2.90 13.86 -5.26
N VAL A 16 3.38 12.61 -5.22
CA VAL A 16 2.55 11.46 -4.82
C VAL A 16 2.06 11.61 -3.39
N LEU A 17 2.96 11.96 -2.46
CA LEU A 17 2.62 12.09 -1.06
C LEU A 17 1.60 13.21 -0.82
N LEU A 18 1.86 14.41 -1.36
CA LEU A 18 0.95 15.55 -1.23
C LEU A 18 -0.41 15.25 -1.88
N GLY A 19 -0.41 14.65 -3.08
CA GLY A 19 -1.62 14.26 -3.79
C GLY A 19 -2.45 13.25 -3.01
N ALA A 20 -1.81 12.22 -2.46
CA ALA A 20 -2.48 11.18 -1.69
C ALA A 20 -3.09 11.77 -0.41
N VAL A 21 -2.34 12.55 0.36
CA VAL A 21 -2.86 13.19 1.58
C VAL A 21 -4.00 14.16 1.26
N GLN A 22 -3.92 14.89 0.15
CA GLN A 22 -5.02 15.73 -0.31
C GLN A 22 -6.26 14.91 -0.66
N ASN A 23 -6.11 13.76 -1.31
CA ASN A 23 -7.22 12.87 -1.64
C ASN A 23 -7.85 12.28 -0.38
N MET A 24 -7.05 11.83 0.59
CA MET A 24 -7.52 11.34 1.89
C MET A 24 -8.32 12.40 2.65
N LYS A 25 -7.85 13.66 2.65
CA LYS A 25 -8.60 14.78 3.23
C LYS A 25 -9.91 15.04 2.48
N SER A 26 -9.87 15.03 1.15
CA SER A 26 -11.06 15.28 0.33
C SER A 26 -12.11 14.17 0.42
N SER A 27 -11.70 12.94 0.77
CA SER A 27 -12.60 11.80 0.96
C SER A 27 -13.07 11.62 2.41
N GLY A 28 -12.68 12.51 3.33
CA GLY A 28 -13.10 12.46 4.73
C GLY A 28 -12.30 11.49 5.63
N GLN A 29 -11.24 10.85 5.12
CA GLN A 29 -10.35 9.99 5.93
C GLN A 29 -9.53 10.79 6.93
N ILE A 30 -9.29 12.06 6.63
CA ILE A 30 -8.66 13.01 7.52
C ILE A 30 -9.75 13.97 7.99
N PRO A 31 -9.99 14.07 9.31
CA PRO A 31 -11.01 14.97 9.86
C PRO A 31 -10.88 16.40 9.35
N ASP A 32 -12.03 17.08 9.14
CA ASP A 32 -12.05 18.41 8.55
C ASP A 32 -11.27 19.45 9.36
N ASN A 33 -11.25 19.31 10.69
CA ASN A 33 -10.51 20.16 11.62
C ASN A 33 -8.98 19.96 11.56
N VAL A 34 -8.48 18.93 10.88
CA VAL A 34 -7.05 18.72 10.66
C VAL A 34 -6.61 19.46 9.39
N THR A 35 -5.72 20.43 9.54
CA THR A 35 -5.15 21.18 8.40
C THR A 35 -4.27 20.30 7.52
N MET A 36 -4.07 20.71 6.25
CA MET A 36 -3.16 20.01 5.33
C MET A 36 -1.73 19.93 5.90
N GLN A 37 -1.28 21.00 6.56
CA GLN A 37 0.05 21.05 7.16
C GLN A 37 0.18 20.05 8.32
N GLN A 38 -0.83 19.95 9.20
CA GLN A 38 -0.85 18.96 10.28
C GLN A 38 -0.85 17.54 9.70
N ALA A 39 -1.73 17.25 8.73
CA ALA A 39 -1.79 15.97 8.06
C ALA A 39 -0.43 15.57 7.46
N MET A 40 0.19 16.46 6.67
CA MET A 40 1.50 16.23 6.08
C MET A 40 2.60 16.04 7.13
N THR A 41 2.57 16.82 8.21
CA THR A 41 3.54 16.70 9.31
C THR A 41 3.45 15.33 9.97
N THR A 42 2.23 14.83 10.24
CA THR A 42 2.01 13.50 10.80
C THR A 42 2.54 12.41 9.89
N VAL A 43 2.27 12.49 8.58
CA VAL A 43 2.74 11.49 7.60
C VAL A 43 4.26 11.50 7.48
N VAL A 44 4.89 12.68 7.41
CA VAL A 44 6.35 12.80 7.39
C VAL A 44 6.96 12.28 8.70
N GLY A 45 6.30 12.53 9.83
CA GLY A 45 6.67 11.99 11.14
C GLY A 45 6.65 10.46 11.17
N GLU A 46 5.60 9.83 10.63
CA GLU A 46 5.48 8.36 10.47
C GLU A 46 6.65 7.81 9.64
N ILE A 47 6.91 8.43 8.49
CA ILE A 47 7.96 8.00 7.55
C ILE A 47 9.37 8.10 8.18
N GLY A 48 9.58 9.04 9.11
CA GLY A 48 10.87 9.27 9.76
C GLY A 48 11.23 8.29 10.88
N ILE A 49 10.33 7.37 11.27
CA ILE A 49 10.56 6.45 12.39
C ILE A 49 11.56 5.34 11.99
N LYS A 50 12.48 4.98 12.90
CA LYS A 50 13.59 4.03 12.65
C LYS A 50 13.16 2.64 12.15
N ASN A 51 11.95 2.18 12.44
CA ASN A 51 11.41 0.88 12.01
C ASN A 51 10.43 0.97 10.82
N VAL A 52 10.44 2.10 10.12
CA VAL A 52 9.62 2.34 8.94
C VAL A 52 10.47 2.25 7.68
N GLN A 53 9.91 1.63 6.65
CA GLN A 53 10.48 1.53 5.33
C GLN A 53 9.52 2.12 4.31
N THR A 54 10.01 3.04 3.49
CA THR A 54 9.24 3.63 2.41
C THR A 54 9.79 3.24 1.05
N VAL A 55 8.90 2.93 0.11
CA VAL A 55 9.26 2.66 -1.28
C VAL A 55 8.20 3.26 -2.19
N GLN A 56 8.62 4.01 -3.19
CA GLN A 56 7.75 4.41 -4.29
C GLN A 56 7.85 3.41 -5.44
N ILE A 57 6.69 2.91 -5.89
CA ILE A 57 6.56 2.08 -7.11
C ILE A 57 5.46 2.73 -7.96
N GLY A 58 5.79 3.12 -9.19
CA GLY A 58 4.89 3.93 -10.02
C GLY A 58 4.53 5.25 -9.33
N ASN A 59 3.24 5.56 -9.30
CA ASN A 59 2.69 6.70 -8.56
C ASN A 59 2.05 6.27 -7.23
N SER A 60 2.57 5.22 -6.59
CA SER A 60 2.14 4.74 -5.28
C SER A 60 3.34 4.69 -4.32
N ILE A 61 3.18 5.25 -3.12
CA ILE A 61 4.15 5.14 -2.03
C ILE A 61 3.64 4.13 -1.02
N PHE A 62 4.47 3.14 -0.71
CA PHE A 62 4.21 2.13 0.31
C PHE A 62 5.04 2.45 1.54
N VAL A 63 4.37 2.59 2.68
CA VAL A 63 4.97 2.85 3.99
C VAL A 63 4.76 1.62 4.86
N GLY A 64 5.83 0.86 5.08
CA GLY A 64 5.83 -0.38 5.83
C GLY A 64 6.46 -0.21 7.21
N THR A 65 5.71 -0.49 8.27
CA THR A 65 6.16 -0.44 9.66
C THR A 65 6.37 -1.85 10.19
N PHE A 66 7.60 -2.18 10.60
CA PHE A 66 7.88 -3.47 11.22
C PHE A 66 7.23 -3.57 12.60
N THR A 67 6.50 -4.66 12.84
CA THR A 67 5.96 -4.95 14.17
C THR A 67 7.06 -5.48 15.10
N PRO A 68 6.86 -5.47 16.44
CA PRO A 68 7.82 -6.05 17.38
C PRO A 68 8.12 -7.54 17.11
N LYS A 69 7.17 -8.27 16.53
CA LYS A 69 7.40 -9.61 15.99
C LYS A 69 8.22 -9.47 14.70
N LYS A 70 9.52 -9.77 14.80
CA LYS A 70 10.46 -9.74 13.68
C LYS A 70 9.88 -10.55 12.50
N ASN A 71 9.89 -9.95 11.30
CA ASN A 71 9.37 -10.47 10.03
C ASN A 71 7.88 -10.21 9.72
N ASN A 72 7.18 -9.44 10.57
CA ASN A 72 5.82 -8.97 10.29
C ASN A 72 5.80 -7.46 10.02
N MET A 73 5.00 -7.03 9.06
CA MET A 73 4.90 -5.62 8.65
C MET A 73 3.45 -5.17 8.51
N TYR A 74 3.13 -3.98 9.01
CA TYR A 74 1.91 -3.24 8.65
C TYR A 74 2.24 -2.27 7.53
N VAL A 75 1.40 -2.19 6.49
CA VAL A 75 1.65 -1.41 5.28
C VAL A 75 0.50 -0.42 5.07
N ARG A 76 0.87 0.85 4.93
CA ARG A 76 -0.01 1.92 4.45
C ARG A 76 0.37 2.28 3.01
N VAL A 77 -0.63 2.55 2.18
CA VAL A 77 -0.43 2.89 0.76
C VAL A 77 -0.95 4.30 0.51
N TYR A 78 -0.06 5.18 0.03
CA TYR A 78 -0.40 6.52 -0.45
C TYR A 78 -0.40 6.48 -1.98
N ASN A 79 -1.59 6.47 -2.58
CA ASN A 79 -1.76 6.22 -4.01
C ASN A 79 -2.18 7.46 -4.80
N MET A 80 -1.47 7.71 -5.90
CA MET A 80 -1.83 8.65 -6.96
C MET A 80 -1.84 7.98 -8.34
N ASP A 81 -1.77 6.65 -8.40
CA ASP A 81 -1.81 5.87 -9.64
C ASP A 81 -3.23 5.39 -9.98
N VAL A 82 -3.45 5.04 -11.24
CA VAL A 82 -4.72 4.43 -11.68
C VAL A 82 -4.83 2.99 -11.21
N GLY A 83 -6.06 2.49 -11.03
CA GLY A 83 -6.34 1.19 -10.39
C GLY A 83 -5.56 0.01 -10.97
N ARG A 84 -5.44 -0.11 -12.30
CA ARG A 84 -4.66 -1.19 -12.94
C ARG A 84 -3.19 -1.17 -12.53
N ASN A 85 -2.60 0.03 -12.50
CA ASN A 85 -1.21 0.19 -12.09
C ASN A 85 -1.04 -0.02 -10.59
N LEU A 86 -2.00 0.40 -9.76
CA LEU A 86 -1.97 0.14 -8.32
C LEU A 86 -1.87 -1.37 -8.02
N ILE A 87 -2.64 -2.22 -8.72
CA ILE A 87 -2.55 -3.67 -8.55
C ILE A 87 -1.17 -4.22 -8.95
N ASP A 88 -0.59 -3.72 -10.05
CA ASP A 88 0.78 -4.09 -10.45
C ASP A 88 1.82 -3.59 -9.42
N ASN A 89 1.65 -2.39 -8.89
CA ASN A 89 2.52 -1.79 -7.88
C ASN A 89 2.45 -2.59 -6.57
N MET A 90 1.26 -3.03 -6.14
CA MET A 90 1.07 -3.91 -4.97
C MET A 90 1.80 -5.26 -5.15
N TYR A 91 1.70 -5.88 -6.33
CA TYR A 91 2.44 -7.12 -6.62
C TYR A 91 3.96 -6.90 -6.56
N ASN A 92 4.45 -5.81 -7.15
CA ASN A 92 5.87 -5.46 -7.13
C ASN A 92 6.37 -5.16 -5.71
N TYR A 93 5.54 -4.52 -4.89
CA TYR A 93 5.84 -4.27 -3.48
C TYR A 93 5.86 -5.58 -2.67
N ALA A 94 4.90 -6.48 -2.90
CA ALA A 94 4.90 -7.82 -2.31
C ALA A 94 6.21 -8.58 -2.64
N ALA A 95 6.68 -8.53 -3.89
CA ALA A 95 7.96 -9.12 -4.27
C ALA A 95 9.17 -8.45 -3.60
N PHE A 96 9.10 -7.13 -3.35
CA PHE A 96 10.11 -6.40 -2.60
C PHE A 96 10.15 -6.84 -1.12
N LEU A 97 8.99 -6.96 -0.47
CA LEU A 97 8.87 -7.43 0.91
C LEU A 97 9.38 -8.87 1.08
N GLN A 98 9.00 -9.77 0.17
CA GLN A 98 9.48 -11.15 0.18
C GLN A 98 11.01 -11.21 0.11
N LYS A 99 11.64 -10.43 -0.79
CA LYS A 99 13.11 -10.35 -0.88
C LYS A 99 13.77 -9.85 0.41
N LYS A 100 13.08 -9.00 1.17
CA LYS A 100 13.55 -8.47 2.46
C LYS A 100 13.39 -9.47 3.62
N GLY A 101 12.82 -10.64 3.37
CA GLY A 101 12.59 -11.67 4.39
C GLY A 101 11.35 -11.40 5.26
N VAL A 102 10.44 -10.54 4.81
CA VAL A 102 9.13 -10.38 5.46
C VAL A 102 8.33 -11.66 5.24
N ALA A 103 7.81 -12.23 6.33
CA ALA A 103 7.01 -13.45 6.30
C ALA A 103 5.51 -13.13 6.23
N PHE A 104 5.09 -12.06 6.92
CA PHE A 104 3.71 -11.62 6.96
C PHE A 104 3.61 -10.11 6.74
N ALA A 105 2.68 -9.70 5.89
CA ALA A 105 2.32 -8.30 5.74
C ALA A 105 0.81 -8.12 5.96
N SER A 106 0.42 -6.97 6.50
CA SER A 106 -0.97 -6.58 6.65
C SER A 106 -1.18 -5.17 6.15
N ALA A 107 -2.37 -4.87 5.64
CA ALA A 107 -2.75 -3.54 5.21
C ALA A 107 -4.24 -3.31 5.48
N TYR A 108 -4.63 -2.06 5.58
CA TYR A 108 -6.02 -1.64 5.67
C TYR A 108 -6.46 -1.01 4.35
N ILE A 109 -7.68 -1.32 3.90
CA ILE A 109 -8.27 -0.80 2.68
C ILE A 109 -9.69 -0.35 2.97
N GLU A 110 -9.98 0.93 2.71
CA GLU A 110 -11.31 1.50 2.89
C GLU A 110 -12.16 1.41 1.61
N ASP A 111 -11.51 1.39 0.44
CA ASP A 111 -12.21 1.51 -0.84
C ASP A 111 -12.62 0.15 -1.40
N GLU A 112 -13.90 -0.20 -1.26
CA GLU A 112 -14.49 -1.43 -1.80
C GLU A 112 -14.32 -1.57 -3.33
N ARG A 113 -14.13 -0.47 -4.06
CA ARG A 113 -13.93 -0.49 -5.51
C ARG A 113 -12.61 -1.16 -5.89
N LEU A 114 -11.69 -1.34 -4.93
CA LEU A 114 -10.45 -2.09 -5.12
C LEU A 114 -10.66 -3.62 -5.08
N LEU A 115 -11.74 -4.13 -4.48
CA LEU A 115 -11.96 -5.57 -4.27
C LEU A 115 -11.83 -6.40 -5.57
N PRO A 116 -12.37 -6.01 -6.73
CA PRO A 116 -12.16 -6.76 -7.97
C PRO A 116 -10.68 -6.85 -8.36
N GLY A 117 -9.92 -5.77 -8.20
CA GLY A 117 -8.48 -5.74 -8.45
C GLY A 117 -7.69 -6.59 -7.46
N LEU A 118 -8.11 -6.61 -6.19
CA LEU A 118 -7.49 -7.44 -5.15
C LEU A 118 -7.71 -8.93 -5.40
N ARG A 119 -8.85 -9.34 -5.97
CA ARG A 119 -9.07 -10.73 -6.42
C ARG A 119 -8.08 -11.13 -7.51
N VAL A 120 -7.74 -10.21 -8.42
CA VAL A 120 -6.70 -10.45 -9.45
C VAL A 120 -5.32 -10.56 -8.81
N LEU A 121 -5.01 -9.69 -7.84
CA LEU A 121 -3.76 -9.76 -7.08
C LEU A 121 -3.64 -11.09 -6.33
N GLN A 122 -4.69 -11.52 -5.65
CA GLN A 122 -4.76 -12.75 -4.88
C GLN A 122 -4.39 -13.96 -5.75
N ARG A 123 -5.07 -14.14 -6.89
CA ARG A 123 -4.77 -15.24 -7.83
C ARG A 123 -3.31 -15.25 -8.27
N ARG A 124 -2.75 -14.09 -8.61
CA ARG A 124 -1.34 -13.96 -9.03
C ARG A 124 -0.36 -14.34 -7.93
N LEU A 125 -0.68 -14.06 -6.67
CA LEU A 125 0.16 -14.43 -5.52
C LEU A 125 0.05 -15.92 -5.21
N GLU A 126 -1.16 -16.48 -5.28
CA GLU A 126 -1.45 -17.90 -5.03
C GLU A 126 -0.75 -18.82 -6.04
N GLU A 127 -0.68 -18.41 -7.31
CA GLU A 127 0.12 -19.08 -8.36
C GLU A 127 1.62 -19.21 -8.01
N LYS A 128 2.10 -18.43 -7.03
CA LYS A 128 3.47 -18.46 -6.49
C LYS A 128 3.52 -18.94 -5.04
N GLY A 129 2.46 -19.61 -4.57
CA GLY A 129 2.37 -20.12 -3.20
C GLY A 129 2.38 -19.04 -2.12
N THR A 130 2.07 -17.78 -2.46
CA THR A 130 1.87 -16.68 -1.51
C THR A 130 0.38 -16.48 -1.29
N GLY A 131 -0.07 -16.54 -0.04
CA GLY A 131 -1.47 -16.32 0.30
C GLY A 131 -1.78 -14.83 0.45
N LEU A 132 -2.96 -14.42 -0.02
CA LEU A 132 -3.56 -13.12 0.27
C LEU A 132 -5.01 -13.34 0.71
N ASP A 133 -5.30 -13.00 1.95
CA ASP A 133 -6.66 -12.97 2.49
C ASP A 133 -7.14 -11.52 2.56
N VAL A 134 -8.40 -11.29 2.17
CA VAL A 134 -9.09 -10.01 2.31
C VAL A 134 -10.34 -10.25 3.11
N VAL A 135 -10.45 -9.60 4.27
CA VAL A 135 -11.51 -9.82 5.25
C VAL A 135 -12.17 -8.49 5.57
N GLU A 136 -13.50 -8.46 5.54
CA GLU A 136 -14.27 -7.31 6.03
C GLU A 136 -14.06 -7.17 7.54
N LEU A 137 -13.75 -5.97 8.01
CA LEU A 137 -13.55 -5.74 9.43
C LEU A 137 -14.89 -5.70 10.17
N GLU A 138 -14.92 -6.18 11.41
CA GLU A 138 -16.13 -6.23 12.24
C GLU A 138 -16.79 -4.86 12.45
N THR A 139 -16.02 -3.77 12.32
CA THR A 139 -16.56 -2.40 12.43
C THR A 139 -17.37 -1.97 11.21
N GLY A 140 -17.26 -2.70 10.09
CA GLY A 140 -17.91 -2.35 8.82
C GLY A 140 -17.22 -1.23 8.03
N ASP A 141 -16.12 -0.67 8.55
CA ASP A 141 -15.51 0.54 7.98
C ASP A 141 -14.49 0.26 6.85
N GLY A 142 -14.23 -1.01 6.55
CA GLY A 142 -13.31 -1.40 5.49
C GLY A 142 -12.84 -2.85 5.58
N PHE A 143 -11.73 -3.12 4.91
CA PHE A 143 -11.17 -4.46 4.72
C PHE A 143 -9.74 -4.54 5.25
N GLY A 144 -9.47 -5.60 5.99
CA GLY A 144 -8.11 -6.03 6.31
C GLY A 144 -7.56 -6.91 5.20
N MET A 145 -6.36 -6.59 4.72
CA MET A 145 -5.58 -7.48 3.87
C MET A 145 -4.47 -8.15 4.65
N PHE A 146 -4.28 -9.44 4.46
CA PHE A 146 -3.25 -10.24 5.11
C PHE A 146 -2.50 -11.07 4.08
N ILE A 147 -1.19 -10.85 3.97
CA ILE A 147 -0.32 -11.59 3.07
C ILE A 147 0.56 -12.52 3.88
N LYS A 148 0.60 -13.80 3.49
CA LYS A 148 1.55 -14.80 3.98
C LYS A 148 2.47 -15.20 2.85
N PHE A 149 3.72 -14.76 2.91
CA PHE A 149 4.69 -14.96 1.83
C PHE A 149 5.11 -16.43 1.71
N GLY A 150 5.03 -16.95 0.48
CA GLY A 150 5.50 -18.27 0.11
C GLY A 150 7.01 -18.33 -0.09
N LYS A 151 7.54 -19.53 -0.37
CA LYS A 151 8.97 -19.75 -0.67
C LYS A 151 9.33 -19.48 -2.12
N GLN A 152 8.38 -19.58 -3.05
CA GLN A 152 8.64 -19.31 -4.46
C GLN A 152 8.76 -17.81 -4.70
N SER A 153 9.81 -17.39 -5.40
CA SER A 153 10.05 -15.98 -5.68
C SER A 153 8.91 -15.36 -6.50
N LEU A 154 8.39 -14.23 -6.02
CA LEU A 154 7.42 -13.39 -6.72
C LEU A 154 8.05 -12.56 -7.84
N ARG A 155 9.37 -12.38 -7.85
CA ARG A 155 10.06 -11.72 -8.97
C ARG A 155 9.89 -12.57 -10.22
N LYS A 156 9.56 -11.94 -11.34
CA LYS A 156 9.75 -12.58 -12.65
C LYS A 156 11.24 -12.88 -12.80
N ALA A 157 11.57 -14.05 -13.35
CA ALA A 157 12.92 -14.27 -13.87
C ALA A 157 13.22 -13.11 -14.82
N ALA A 158 14.33 -12.42 -14.57
CA ALA A 158 14.76 -11.28 -15.39
C ALA A 158 15.11 -11.75 -16.80
#